data_AF-A0A382J9V9-F1
#
_entry.id   AF-A0A382J9V9-F1
#
_cell.length_a   1.000
_cell.length_b   1.000
_cell.length_c   1.000
_cell.angle_alpha   90.00
_cell.angle_beta   90.00
_cell.angle_gamma   90.00
#
_symmetry.space_group_name_H-M   'P 1'
#
loop_
_entity.id
_entity.type
_entity.pdbx_description
1 polymer ?
#
loop_
_entity_poly.entity_id
_entity_poly.type
_entity_poly.pdbx_seq_one_letter_code
_entity_poly.pdbx_strand_id
1 'polypeptide(L)'
;MKRRSNNVTFDSAFSIINVALSGSFRQEYVDELASSKNLDAALHQLRHRMQSHTWKAHGHNLQLDQVVTAYDRQTRLEGFHVLNDWNGIADQINENIIPVDVLDYAIDNCQAVQSEKTVLAVLL
;
A
#
# COMPACT_ATOMS: atom_id res chain seq x y z
N MET A 1 24.99 10.75 19.25
CA MET A 1 24.96 10.17 17.90
C MET A 1 23.84 10.86 17.11
N LYS A 2 24.17 11.79 16.18
CA LYS A 2 23.15 12.51 15.40
C LYS A 2 22.57 11.55 14.35
N ARG A 3 21.27 11.23 14.40
CA ARG A 3 20.55 10.62 13.26
C ARG A 3 20.74 11.57 12.08
N ARG A 4 21.42 11.15 11.01
CA ARG A 4 21.33 11.85 9.73
C ARG A 4 19.86 11.82 9.35
N SER A 5 19.20 12.97 9.27
CA SER A 5 17.91 13.04 8.58
C SER A 5 18.24 12.80 7.10
N ASN A 6 18.03 11.57 6.62
CA ASN A 6 17.89 11.35 5.19
C ASN A 6 16.61 12.08 4.81
N ASN A 7 16.75 13.32 4.33
CA ASN A 7 15.62 14.06 3.79
C ASN A 7 15.17 13.30 2.53
N VAL A 8 14.00 12.66 2.59
CA VAL A 8 13.39 12.05 1.41
C VAL A 8 13.10 13.17 0.42
N THR A 9 13.71 13.10 -0.76
CA THR A 9 13.46 14.04 -1.85
C THR A 9 12.41 13.50 -2.81
N PHE A 10 11.77 14.38 -3.57
CA PHE A 10 10.89 13.97 -4.67
C PHE A 10 11.58 13.02 -5.64
N ASP A 11 12.79 13.36 -6.10
CA ASP A 11 13.53 12.52 -7.05
C ASP A 11 13.84 11.13 -6.50
N SER A 12 14.17 11.02 -5.20
CA SER A 12 14.40 9.73 -4.56
C SER A 12 13.12 8.89 -4.46
N ALA A 13 11.99 9.50 -4.09
CA ALA A 13 10.69 8.85 -4.03
C ALA A 13 10.21 8.43 -5.42
N PHE A 14 10.32 9.33 -6.40
CA PHE A 14 9.99 9.09 -7.80
C PHE A 14 10.82 7.94 -8.37
N SER A 15 12.13 7.90 -8.12
CA SER A 15 12.98 6.81 -8.62
C SER A 15 12.54 5.44 -8.10
N ILE A 16 12.18 5.35 -6.81
CA ILE A 16 11.71 4.11 -6.19
C ILE A 16 10.38 3.67 -6.82
N ILE A 17 9.40 4.58 -6.92
CA ILE A 17 8.08 4.28 -7.48
C ILE A 17 8.17 3.97 -8.98
N ASN A 18 8.99 4.72 -9.72
CA ASN A 18 9.12 4.56 -11.16
C ASN A 18 9.72 3.19 -11.55
N VAL A 19 10.62 2.63 -10.73
CA VAL A 19 11.10 1.26 -10.91
C VAL A 19 9.96 0.24 -10.81
N ALA A 20 9.07 0.41 -9.83
CA ALA A 20 7.92 -0.48 -9.67
C ALA A 20 6.88 -0.32 -10.80
N LEU A 21 6.67 0.89 -11.30
CA LEU A 21 5.66 1.18 -12.34
C LEU A 21 6.14 0.90 -13.76
N SER A 22 7.44 1.08 -14.05
CA SER A 22 7.99 0.90 -15.41
C SER A 22 8.39 -0.55 -15.72
N GLY A 23 8.52 -1.39 -14.68
CA GLY A 23 8.95 -2.77 -14.81
C GLY A 23 7.79 -3.78 -14.74
N SER A 24 8.16 -5.06 -14.66
CA SER A 24 7.23 -6.19 -14.46
C SER A 24 6.75 -6.35 -13.02
N PHE A 25 7.24 -5.53 -12.08
CA PHE A 25 6.98 -5.66 -10.64
C PHE A 25 5.50 -5.83 -10.29
N ARG A 26 4.62 -4.97 -10.83
CA ARG A 26 3.18 -5.04 -10.55
C ARG A 26 2.59 -6.40 -10.98
N GLN A 27 2.95 -6.87 -12.17
CA GLN A 27 2.46 -8.14 -12.70
C GLN A 27 3.01 -9.32 -11.90
N GLU A 28 4.31 -9.32 -11.61
CA GLU A 28 4.97 -10.35 -10.81
C GLU A 28 4.41 -10.43 -9.38
N TYR A 29 4.09 -9.28 -8.80
CA TYR A 29 3.51 -9.21 -7.45
C TYR A 29 2.06 -9.70 -7.43
N VAL A 30 1.25 -9.38 -8.45
CA VAL A 30 -0.09 -9.97 -8.61
C VAL A 30 -0.01 -11.48 -8.82
N ASP A 31 0.95 -11.95 -9.62
CA ASP A 31 1.17 -13.39 -9.84
C ASP A 31 1.59 -14.12 -8.55
N GLU A 32 2.45 -13.50 -7.73
CA GLU A 32 2.81 -14.01 -6.41
C GLU A 32 1.57 -14.09 -5.49
N LEU A 33 0.76 -13.03 -5.41
CA LEU A 33 -0.45 -13.04 -4.59
C LEU A 33 -1.46 -14.09 -5.07
N ALA A 34 -1.65 -14.23 -6.39
CA ALA A 34 -2.53 -15.22 -6.99
C ALA A 34 -2.07 -16.68 -6.77
N SER A 35 -0.81 -16.88 -6.37
CA SER A 35 -0.29 -18.20 -5.97
C SER A 35 -0.65 -18.58 -4.51
N SER A 36 -1.28 -17.67 -3.77
CA SER A 36 -1.79 -17.94 -2.42
C SER A 36 -2.85 -19.05 -2.42
N LYS A 37 -3.11 -19.62 -1.24
CA LYS A 37 -4.06 -20.72 -1.07
C LYS A 37 -5.48 -20.41 -1.59
N ASN A 38 -5.92 -19.17 -1.42
CA ASN A 38 -7.22 -18.65 -1.81
C ASN A 38 -7.17 -17.10 -1.80
N LEU A 39 -8.21 -16.47 -2.33
CA LEU A 39 -8.33 -15.00 -2.34
C LEU A 39 -8.21 -14.37 -0.94
N ASP A 40 -8.83 -14.96 0.09
CA ASP A 40 -8.78 -14.45 1.46
C ASP A 40 -7.33 -14.31 1.98
N ALA A 41 -6.52 -15.36 1.81
CA ALA A 41 -5.11 -15.33 2.17
C ALA A 41 -4.32 -14.29 1.34
N ALA A 42 -4.64 -14.12 0.06
CA ALA A 42 -4.01 -13.13 -0.81
C ALA A 42 -4.34 -11.69 -0.37
N LEU A 43 -5.61 -11.42 -0.03
CA LEU A 43 -6.06 -10.10 0.43
C LEU A 43 -5.43 -9.73 1.78
N HIS A 44 -5.35 -10.67 2.72
CA HIS A 44 -4.64 -10.46 3.99
C HIS A 44 -3.14 -10.18 3.79
N GLN A 45 -2.49 -10.86 2.84
CA GLN A 45 -1.10 -10.58 2.49
C GLN A 45 -0.94 -9.18 1.88
N LEU A 46 -1.79 -8.81 0.92
CA LEU A 46 -1.80 -7.49 0.29
C LEU A 46 -2.01 -6.39 1.34
N ARG A 47 -2.97 -6.58 2.25
CA ARG A 47 -3.24 -5.67 3.37
C ARG A 47 -2.00 -5.47 4.24
N HIS A 48 -1.33 -6.55 4.61
CA HIS A 48 -0.10 -6.46 5.40
C HIS A 48 1.01 -5.69 4.67
N ARG A 49 1.11 -5.80 3.34
CA ARG A 49 2.09 -5.01 2.56
C ARG A 49 1.71 -3.54 2.46
N MET A 50 0.43 -3.23 2.29
CA MET A 50 -0.08 -1.85 2.34
C MET A 50 0.24 -1.19 3.69
N GLN A 51 0.03 -1.90 4.81
CA GLN A 51 0.34 -1.40 6.15
C GLN A 51 1.83 -1.20 6.42
N SER A 52 2.67 -2.11 5.94
CA SER A 52 4.13 -2.05 6.18
C SER A 52 4.88 -1.21 5.15
N HIS A 53 4.20 -0.78 4.08
CA HIS A 53 4.79 -0.08 2.93
C HIS A 53 6.02 -0.81 2.33
N THR A 54 6.11 -2.11 2.54
CA THR A 54 7.26 -2.92 2.13
C THR A 54 6.79 -4.07 1.27
N TRP A 55 7.30 -4.13 0.05
CA TRP A 55 6.84 -5.06 -0.96
C TRP A 55 8.00 -5.86 -1.52
N LYS A 56 7.76 -7.14 -1.80
CA LYS A 56 8.75 -8.05 -2.36
C LYS A 56 8.08 -8.87 -3.45
N ALA A 57 8.73 -8.97 -4.59
CA ALA A 57 8.38 -9.87 -5.69
C ALA A 57 9.65 -10.21 -6.47
N HIS A 58 9.86 -11.50 -6.77
CA HIS A 58 10.87 -11.97 -7.74
C HIS A 58 12.25 -11.26 -7.68
N GLY A 59 12.82 -11.12 -6.48
CA GLY A 59 14.13 -10.49 -6.27
C GLY A 59 14.13 -8.96 -6.20
N HIS A 60 12.99 -8.32 -6.48
CA HIS A 60 12.75 -6.91 -6.21
C HIS A 60 12.28 -6.71 -4.77
N ASN A 61 12.79 -5.67 -4.13
CA ASN A 61 12.38 -5.23 -2.79
C ASN A 61 12.10 -3.73 -2.83
N LEU A 62 10.84 -3.36 -2.68
CA LEU A 62 10.36 -1.98 -2.68
C LEU A 62 10.09 -1.55 -1.23
N GLN A 63 10.91 -0.64 -0.72
CA GLN A 63 10.76 -0.07 0.62
C GLN A 63 10.24 1.36 0.50
N LEU A 64 8.96 1.56 0.79
CA LEU A 64 8.29 2.86 0.71
C LEU A 64 8.02 3.46 2.10
N ASP A 65 8.33 2.75 3.18
CA ASP A 65 8.06 3.17 4.57
C ASP A 65 8.57 4.58 4.87
N GLN A 66 9.83 4.86 4.51
CA GLN A 66 10.43 6.18 4.74
C GLN A 66 9.79 7.25 3.87
N VAL A 67 9.43 6.92 2.62
CA VAL A 67 8.81 7.85 1.69
C VAL A 67 7.42 8.22 2.17
N VAL A 68 6.57 7.23 2.45
CA VAL A 68 5.20 7.42 2.92
C VAL A 68 5.21 8.20 4.24
N THR A 69 6.05 7.81 5.21
CA THR A 69 6.15 8.50 6.50
C THR A 69 6.58 9.97 6.33
N ALA A 70 7.53 10.24 5.44
CA ALA A 70 8.04 11.60 5.25
C ALA A 70 6.98 12.52 4.64
N TYR A 71 6.29 12.08 3.58
CA TYR A 71 5.26 12.87 2.92
C TYR A 71 3.98 12.98 3.74
N ASP A 72 3.53 11.90 4.40
CA ASP A 72 2.39 11.95 5.32
C ASP A 72 2.64 12.92 6.48
N ARG A 73 3.86 12.92 7.02
CA ARG A 73 4.23 13.90 8.05
C ARG A 73 4.16 15.34 7.52
N GLN A 74 4.59 15.60 6.28
CA GLN A 74 4.55 16.95 5.70
C GLN A 74 3.11 17.45 5.54
N THR A 75 2.22 16.62 4.99
CA THR A 75 0.81 17.00 4.80
C THR A 75 0.09 17.22 6.13
N ARG A 76 0.38 16.39 7.15
CA ARG A 76 -0.18 16.57 8.50
C ARG A 76 0.29 17.85 9.19
N LEU A 77 1.52 18.30 8.96
CA LEU A 77 2.00 19.58 9.51
C LEU A 77 1.22 20.77 8.94
N GLU A 78 0.61 20.61 7.76
CA GLU A 78 -0.28 21.58 7.13
C GLU A 78 -1.76 21.38 7.51
N GLY A 79 -2.06 20.36 8.34
CA GLY A 79 -3.42 20.02 8.76
C GLY A 79 -4.16 19.06 7.84
N PHE A 80 -3.50 18.48 6.84
CA PHE A 80 -4.11 17.50 5.93
C PHE A 80 -3.85 16.06 6.35
N HIS A 81 -4.85 15.21 6.17
CA HIS A 81 -4.78 13.76 6.41
C HIS A 81 -4.95 12.99 5.10
N VAL A 82 -4.11 13.27 4.10
CA VAL A 82 -4.31 12.83 2.70
C VAL A 82 -4.40 11.32 2.50
N LEU A 83 -3.84 10.53 3.42
CA LEU A 83 -3.85 9.07 3.32
C LEU A 83 -5.02 8.42 4.09
N ASN A 84 -5.67 9.14 5.00
CA ASN A 84 -6.73 8.61 5.86
C ASN A 84 -8.09 9.15 5.45
N ASP A 85 -9.13 8.36 5.68
CA ASP A 85 -10.50 8.81 5.51
C ASP A 85 -11.04 9.50 6.76
N TRP A 86 -12.09 10.31 6.58
CA TRP A 86 -12.89 10.86 7.67
C TRP A 86 -14.09 9.96 7.96
N ASN A 87 -14.16 9.45 9.19
CA ASN A 87 -15.35 8.74 9.65
C ASN A 87 -16.45 9.73 10.01
N GLY A 88 -17.40 9.94 9.10
CA GLY A 88 -18.51 10.87 9.30
C GLY A 88 -19.49 10.50 10.42
N ILE A 89 -19.47 9.25 10.91
CA ILE A 89 -20.33 8.80 12.03
C ILE A 89 -19.64 9.07 13.37
N ALA A 90 -18.35 8.72 13.47
CA ALA A 90 -17.55 8.88 14.69
C ALA A 90 -16.92 10.27 14.83
N ASP A 91 -17.03 11.13 13.80
CA ASP A 91 -16.48 12.49 13.76
C ASP A 91 -14.96 12.51 14.01
N GLN A 92 -14.24 11.56 13.41
CA GLN A 92 -12.80 11.39 13.59
C GLN A 92 -12.11 10.86 12.34
N ILE A 93 -10.80 11.09 12.23
CA ILE A 93 -9.95 10.49 11.19
C ILE A 93 -9.73 9.00 11.52
N ASN A 94 -9.85 8.13 10.51
CA ASN A 94 -9.51 6.72 10.65
C ASN A 94 -8.02 6.53 10.96
N GLU A 95 -7.70 5.56 11.82
CA GLU A 95 -6.31 5.23 12.15
C GLU A 95 -5.55 4.67 10.94
N ASN A 96 -6.22 3.82 10.17
CA ASN A 96 -5.69 3.21 8.96
C ASN A 96 -5.77 4.17 7.76
N ILE A 97 -4.88 3.94 6.80
CA ILE A 97 -4.95 4.61 5.50
C ILE A 97 -6.06 4.00 4.64
N ILE A 98 -6.60 4.79 3.72
CA ILE A 98 -7.68 4.41 2.80
C ILE A 98 -7.43 3.05 2.11
N PRO A 99 -6.24 2.74 1.55
CA PRO A 99 -6.00 1.43 0.94
C PRO A 99 -6.16 0.24 1.90
N VAL A 100 -5.86 0.43 3.18
CA VAL A 100 -6.02 -0.63 4.20
C VAL A 100 -7.50 -0.81 4.53
N ASP A 101 -8.25 0.29 4.69
CA ASP A 101 -9.70 0.24 4.94
C ASP A 101 -10.46 -0.39 3.75
N VAL A 102 -10.05 -0.08 2.52
CA VAL A 102 -10.60 -0.70 1.30
C VAL A 102 -10.33 -2.21 1.29
N LEU A 103 -9.15 -2.65 1.74
CA LEU A 103 -8.83 -4.08 1.82
C LEU A 103 -9.58 -4.77 2.96
N ASP A 104 -9.76 -4.12 4.11
CA ASP A 104 -10.62 -4.64 5.20
C ASP A 104 -12.05 -4.85 4.69
N TYR A 105 -12.61 -3.86 3.98
CA TYR A 105 -13.91 -4.01 3.34
C TYR A 105 -13.93 -5.15 2.32
N ALA A 106 -12.90 -5.28 1.48
CA ALA A 106 -12.83 -6.33 0.48
C ALA A 106 -12.71 -7.73 1.11
N ILE A 107 -11.96 -7.90 2.19
CA ILE A 107 -11.86 -9.15 2.94
C ILE A 107 -13.24 -9.57 3.45
N ASP A 108 -14.00 -8.63 4.02
CA ASP A 108 -15.31 -8.93 4.61
C ASP A 108 -16.42 -9.14 3.55
N ASN A 109 -16.31 -8.51 2.38
CA ASN A 109 -17.43 -8.39 1.44
C ASN A 109 -17.17 -8.94 0.04
N CYS A 110 -15.91 -9.22 -0.35
CA CYS A 110 -15.60 -9.64 -1.72
C CYS A 110 -15.95 -11.12 -1.92
N GLN A 111 -17.07 -11.36 -2.59
CA GLN A 111 -17.37 -12.66 -3.18
C GLN A 111 -16.85 -12.63 -4.62
N ALA A 112 -15.83 -13.42 -4.94
CA ALA A 112 -15.17 -13.37 -6.25
C ALA A 112 -16.14 -13.76 -7.39
N VAL A 113 -16.69 -12.75 -8.08
CA VAL A 113 -17.49 -12.95 -9.32
C VAL A 113 -16.59 -13.02 -10.57
N GLN A 114 -15.35 -12.56 -10.44
CA GLN A 114 -14.29 -12.60 -11.46
C GLN A 114 -13.14 -13.49 -10.96
N SER A 115 -12.16 -13.78 -11.82
CA SER A 115 -10.96 -14.51 -11.38
C SER A 115 -10.22 -13.75 -10.28
N GLU A 116 -9.73 -14.46 -9.26
CA GLU A 116 -9.01 -13.90 -8.12
C GLU A 116 -7.87 -12.95 -8.55
N LYS A 117 -7.14 -13.31 -9.60
CA LYS A 117 -6.07 -12.48 -10.18
C LYS A 117 -6.55 -11.10 -10.64
N THR A 118 -7.77 -10.99 -11.18
CA THR A 118 -8.35 -9.71 -11.60
C THR A 118 -8.71 -8.86 -10.39
N VAL A 119 -9.29 -9.47 -9.35
CA VAL A 119 -9.61 -8.78 -8.09
C VAL A 119 -8.32 -8.21 -7.48
N LEU A 120 -7.27 -9.02 -7.39
CA LEU A 120 -5.96 -8.61 -6.86
C LEU A 120 -5.32 -7.50 -7.71
N ALA A 121 -5.45 -7.54 -9.03
CA ALA A 121 -4.93 -6.51 -9.92
C ALA A 121 -5.69 -5.18 -9.82
N VAL A 122 -6.97 -5.19 -9.43
CA VAL A 122 -7.76 -3.96 -9.22
C VAL A 122 -7.46 -3.33 -7.87
N LEU A 123 -7.22 -4.14 -6.83
CA LEU A 123 -6.93 -3.69 -5.47
C LEU A 123 -5.47 -3.28 -5.24
N LEU A 124 -4.60 -3.45 -6.25
CA LEU A 124 -3.21 -3.04 -6.28
C LEU A 124 -2.98 -1.85 -7.21
#